data_AF-A0A1V4EF14-F1
#
_entry.id   AF-A0A1V4EF14-F1
#
_cell.length_a   1.000
_cell.length_b   1.000
_cell.length_c   1.000
_cell.angle_alpha   90.00
_cell.angle_beta   90.00
_cell.angle_gamma   90.00
#
_symmetry.space_group_name_H-M   'P 1'
#
loop_
_entity.id
_entity.type
_entity.pdbx_description
1 polymer ?
#
loop_
_entity_poly.entity_id
_entity_poly.type
_entity_poly.pdbx_seq_one_letter_code
_entity_poly.pdbx_strand_id
1 'polypeptide(L)'
;MGVVMSVEEIVGSLESGMTIGIGGWGSRRKPMALVRAIHRSALTDLTIVSYGGPDVGLLCAAGKVRRVVAPFVTLDSIALEPHFRAARQRGAVEFTEYDEGMFMFGLLAAAHRLPFLPTRAGLGSDVMRVNPGLRTVRSPYEDQEELVAVPALTMDVALVHMDVADTRGNGRYLGPDPYMDDLFAKAAGRCFVSCERMVRPGELDGPPQTLLVSRMHVTGVVETPGGGHFTDRGEGRDEAFQRHYAASAADPEAWAAFADRFLSGDEAAYQEAVQQWREEEGR
;
A
#
# COMPACT_ATOMS: atom_id res chain seq x y z
N MET A 1 22.63 12.87 9.29
CA MET A 1 22.85 11.41 9.28
C MET A 1 22.00 10.80 8.17
N GLY A 2 22.44 9.71 7.55
CA GLY A 2 21.59 8.94 6.63
C GLY A 2 20.49 8.21 7.40
N VAL A 3 19.41 7.85 6.70
CA VAL A 3 18.24 7.13 7.24
C VAL A 3 18.14 5.73 6.64
N VAL A 4 19.27 5.16 6.21
CA VAL A 4 19.31 3.84 5.58
C VAL A 4 19.05 2.76 6.63
N MET A 5 18.17 1.82 6.29
CA MET A 5 17.73 0.72 7.13
C MET A 5 17.66 -0.57 6.30
N SER A 6 17.66 -1.70 6.98
CA SER A 6 17.26 -3.01 6.44
C SER A 6 15.74 -3.19 6.49
N VAL A 7 15.24 -4.18 5.73
CA VAL A 7 13.82 -4.58 5.77
C VAL A 7 13.44 -5.03 7.18
N GLU A 8 14.32 -5.76 7.84
CA GLU A 8 14.15 -6.31 9.19
C GLU A 8 14.08 -5.21 10.25
N GLU A 9 14.94 -4.18 10.15
CA GLU A 9 14.88 -3.02 11.06
C GLU A 9 13.58 -2.22 10.88
N ILE A 10 13.11 -2.05 9.64
CA ILE A 10 11.85 -1.36 9.37
C ILE A 10 10.69 -2.14 10.00
N VAL A 11 10.54 -3.43 9.67
CA VAL A 11 9.44 -4.27 10.17
C VAL A 11 9.53 -4.50 11.67
N GLY A 12 10.74 -4.64 12.23
CA GLY A 12 10.98 -4.75 13.66
C GLY A 12 10.64 -3.49 14.47
N SER A 13 10.47 -2.35 13.79
CA SER A 13 10.02 -1.09 14.41
C SER A 13 8.50 -0.87 14.35
N LEU A 14 7.76 -1.82 13.77
CA LEU A 14 6.30 -1.82 13.71
C LEU A 14 5.73 -2.60 14.90
N GLU A 15 4.49 -2.31 15.25
CA GLU A 15 3.79 -2.96 16.36
C GLU A 15 2.43 -3.48 15.91
N SER A 16 1.96 -4.53 16.58
CA SER A 16 0.60 -5.03 16.37
C SER A 16 -0.42 -3.96 16.77
N GLY A 17 -1.57 -3.92 16.09
CA GLY A 17 -2.59 -2.90 16.34
C GLY A 17 -2.38 -1.59 15.56
N MET A 18 -1.22 -1.39 14.92
CA MET A 18 -0.94 -0.17 14.15
C MET A 18 -1.87 -0.01 12.94
N THR A 19 -2.10 1.25 12.59
CA THR A 19 -2.66 1.67 11.30
C THR A 19 -1.53 1.91 10.32
N ILE A 20 -1.43 1.04 9.31
CA ILE A 20 -0.38 1.05 8.29
C ILE A 20 -0.97 1.50 6.95
N GLY A 21 -0.46 2.62 6.45
CA GLY A 21 -0.66 3.07 5.09
C GLY A 21 0.24 2.33 4.12
N ILE A 22 -0.32 1.79 3.04
CA ILE A 22 0.46 1.15 1.97
C ILE A 22 0.18 1.90 0.68
N GLY A 23 1.22 2.55 0.16
CA GLY A 23 1.19 3.31 -1.09
C GLY A 23 1.02 2.44 -2.34
N GLY A 24 1.32 3.01 -3.50
CA GLY A 24 0.98 2.45 -4.80
C GLY A 24 -0.53 2.42 -5.04
N TRP A 25 -0.94 1.66 -6.05
CA TRP A 25 -2.34 1.60 -6.49
C TRP A 25 -2.68 0.23 -7.05
N GLY A 26 -3.68 -0.47 -6.50
CA GLY A 26 -4.06 -1.77 -7.02
C GLY A 26 -2.86 -2.69 -7.12
N SER A 27 -2.57 -3.22 -8.31
CA SER A 27 -1.35 -3.99 -8.58
C SER A 27 -0.30 -3.15 -9.32
N ARG A 28 0.03 -1.98 -8.75
CA ARG A 28 1.01 -1.03 -9.30
C ARG A 28 1.85 -0.41 -8.18
N ARG A 29 3.17 -0.53 -8.33
CA ARG A 29 4.24 0.01 -7.47
C ARG A 29 3.98 -0.17 -5.97
N LYS A 30 3.49 -1.36 -5.60
CA LYS A 30 3.29 -1.71 -4.18
C LYS A 30 4.66 -2.00 -3.54
N PRO A 31 4.91 -1.63 -2.27
CA PRO A 31 6.13 -1.99 -1.54
C PRO A 31 6.11 -3.46 -1.09
N MET A 32 6.02 -4.39 -2.05
CA MET A 32 5.71 -5.80 -1.78
C MET A 32 6.77 -6.51 -0.94
N ALA A 33 8.05 -6.12 -1.03
CA ALA A 33 9.11 -6.64 -0.17
C ALA A 33 8.84 -6.39 1.32
N LEU A 34 8.41 -5.16 1.65
CA LEU A 34 8.00 -4.81 3.02
C LEU A 34 6.72 -5.54 3.42
N VAL A 35 5.78 -5.72 2.50
CA VAL A 35 4.54 -6.49 2.75
C VAL A 35 4.85 -7.97 3.03
N ARG A 36 5.74 -8.61 2.27
CA ARG A 36 6.22 -9.98 2.52
C ARG A 36 6.92 -10.09 3.87
N ALA A 37 7.72 -9.08 4.24
CA ALA A 37 8.36 -9.07 5.55
C ALA A 37 7.35 -8.95 6.71
N ILE A 38 6.30 -8.13 6.57
CA ILE A 38 5.19 -8.08 7.53
C ILE A 38 4.45 -9.42 7.59
N HIS A 39 4.21 -10.06 6.45
CA HIS A 39 3.58 -11.39 6.39
C HIS A 39 4.33 -12.42 7.24
N ARG A 40 5.67 -12.45 7.16
CA ARG A 40 6.52 -13.35 7.95
C ARG A 40 6.62 -12.98 9.44
N SER A 41 6.41 -11.71 9.76
CA SER A 41 6.57 -11.22 11.14
C SER A 41 5.49 -11.77 12.09
N ALA A 42 5.68 -11.53 13.39
CA ALA A 42 4.67 -11.82 14.41
C ALA A 42 3.56 -10.75 14.51
N LEU A 43 3.59 -9.70 13.68
CA LEU A 43 2.60 -8.62 13.72
C LEU A 43 1.19 -9.18 13.49
N THR A 44 0.20 -8.54 14.10
CA THR A 44 -1.22 -8.87 13.94
C THR A 44 -2.09 -7.65 14.28
N ASP A 45 -3.41 -7.81 14.21
CA ASP A 45 -4.38 -6.77 14.55
C ASP A 45 -4.21 -5.45 13.76
N LEU A 46 -3.68 -5.54 12.54
CA LEU A 46 -3.33 -4.36 11.75
C LEU A 46 -4.57 -3.72 11.12
N THR A 47 -4.57 -2.39 11.05
CA THR A 47 -5.49 -1.63 10.19
C THR A 47 -4.73 -1.21 8.93
N ILE A 48 -5.16 -1.67 7.76
CA ILE A 48 -4.50 -1.34 6.49
C ILE A 48 -5.26 -0.24 5.76
N VAL A 49 -4.58 0.86 5.45
CA VAL A 49 -5.10 1.99 4.67
C VAL A 49 -4.44 1.95 3.29
N SER A 50 -5.19 1.67 2.23
CA SER A 50 -4.58 1.52 0.91
C SER A 50 -5.53 1.68 -0.27
N TYR A 51 -5.02 2.13 -1.42
CA TYR A 51 -5.59 1.80 -2.72
C TYR A 51 -5.26 0.34 -3.02
N GLY A 52 -6.07 -0.58 -2.50
CA GLY A 52 -5.66 -1.96 -2.24
C GLY A 52 -5.46 -2.83 -3.48
N GLY A 53 -4.52 -3.77 -3.38
CA GLY A 53 -4.31 -4.86 -4.31
C GLY A 53 -3.64 -6.06 -3.63
N PRO A 54 -2.57 -6.65 -4.20
CA PRO A 54 -1.96 -7.86 -3.65
C PRO A 54 -1.33 -7.62 -2.26
N ASP A 55 -1.02 -6.38 -1.92
CA ASP A 55 -0.59 -5.98 -0.58
C ASP A 55 -1.64 -6.32 0.49
N VAL A 56 -2.90 -5.93 0.26
CA VAL A 56 -4.01 -6.25 1.16
C VAL A 56 -4.27 -7.75 1.19
N GLY A 57 -4.31 -8.38 0.01
CA GLY A 57 -4.57 -9.81 -0.12
C GLY A 57 -3.61 -10.68 0.67
N LEU A 58 -2.32 -10.44 0.50
CA LEU A 58 -1.25 -11.22 1.13
C LEU A 58 -1.31 -11.09 2.67
N LEU A 59 -1.57 -9.89 3.19
CA LEU A 59 -1.74 -9.67 4.63
C LEU A 59 -3.03 -10.28 5.19
N CYS A 60 -4.13 -10.25 4.43
CA CYS A 60 -5.37 -10.93 4.79
C CYS A 60 -5.21 -12.46 4.82
N ALA A 61 -4.46 -13.03 3.88
CA ALA A 61 -4.18 -14.47 3.81
C ALA A 61 -3.38 -14.96 5.03
N ALA A 62 -2.46 -14.14 5.53
CA ALA A 62 -1.68 -14.42 6.75
C ALA A 62 -2.40 -14.07 8.07
N GLY A 63 -3.67 -13.67 8.02
CA GLY A 63 -4.43 -13.33 9.23
C GLY A 63 -3.88 -12.12 10.00
N LYS A 64 -3.19 -11.21 9.31
CA LYS A 64 -2.53 -10.04 9.92
C LYS A 64 -3.47 -8.86 10.15
N VAL A 65 -4.59 -8.83 9.42
CA VAL A 65 -5.43 -7.65 9.25
C VAL A 65 -6.71 -7.77 10.07
N ARG A 66 -6.97 -6.79 10.94
CA ARG A 66 -8.28 -6.59 11.59
C ARG A 66 -9.23 -5.84 10.67
N ARG A 67 -8.75 -4.75 10.07
CA ARG A 67 -9.56 -3.81 9.29
C ARG A 67 -8.83 -3.35 8.04
N VAL A 68 -9.55 -3.25 6.93
CA VAL A 68 -9.09 -2.57 5.71
C VAL A 68 -9.88 -1.28 5.54
N VAL A 69 -9.19 -0.19 5.23
CA VAL A 69 -9.75 1.10 4.81
C VAL A 69 -9.28 1.33 3.39
N ALA A 70 -10.19 1.25 2.42
CA ALA A 70 -9.83 1.35 1.01
C ALA A 70 -11.02 1.78 0.16
N PRO A 71 -10.78 2.39 -1.01
CA PRO A 71 -11.84 2.63 -1.98
C PRO A 71 -12.14 1.41 -2.87
N PHE A 72 -11.15 0.54 -3.04
CA PHE A 72 -11.27 -0.73 -3.74
C PHE A 72 -10.12 -1.66 -3.30
N VAL A 73 -10.24 -2.94 -3.65
CA VAL A 73 -9.12 -3.90 -3.58
C VAL A 73 -9.11 -4.75 -4.85
N THR A 74 -8.12 -4.55 -5.71
CA THR A 74 -8.05 -5.12 -7.07
C THR A 74 -6.64 -5.55 -7.46
N LEU A 75 -6.54 -6.55 -8.32
CA LEU A 75 -5.27 -6.90 -8.99
C LEU A 75 -5.13 -6.23 -10.36
N ASP A 76 -6.01 -5.24 -10.66
CA ASP A 76 -6.23 -4.59 -11.95
C ASP A 76 -6.68 -5.57 -13.05
N SER A 77 -5.81 -6.48 -13.47
CA SER A 77 -6.10 -7.51 -14.48
C SER A 77 -7.04 -8.60 -13.97
N ILE A 78 -7.18 -8.73 -12.65
CA ILE A 78 -8.19 -9.56 -11.99
C ILE A 78 -8.99 -8.64 -11.05
N ALA A 79 -10.29 -8.50 -11.33
CA ALA A 79 -11.11 -7.45 -10.74
C ALA A 79 -11.22 -7.50 -9.21
N LEU A 80 -11.27 -8.70 -8.63
CA LEU A 80 -11.37 -8.89 -7.18
C LEU A 80 -10.13 -9.62 -6.68
N GLU A 81 -9.44 -9.01 -5.72
CA GLU A 81 -8.35 -9.66 -5.00
C GLU A 81 -8.91 -10.86 -4.20
N PRO A 82 -8.47 -12.09 -4.49
CA PRO A 82 -9.17 -13.29 -4.03
C PRO A 82 -9.02 -13.56 -2.52
N HIS A 83 -7.89 -13.23 -1.90
CA HIS A 83 -7.68 -13.47 -0.46
C HIS A 83 -8.46 -12.48 0.41
N PHE A 84 -8.48 -11.21 0.03
CA PHE A 84 -9.33 -10.17 0.61
C PHE A 84 -10.81 -10.52 0.45
N ARG A 85 -11.23 -10.92 -0.75
CA ARG A 85 -12.62 -11.37 -1.00
C ARG A 85 -12.99 -12.51 -0.06
N ALA A 86 -12.16 -13.55 0.03
CA ALA A 86 -12.40 -14.68 0.92
C ALA A 86 -12.46 -14.25 2.39
N ALA A 87 -11.57 -13.35 2.82
CA ALA A 87 -11.55 -12.81 4.18
C ALA A 87 -12.81 -11.98 4.51
N ARG A 88 -13.30 -11.18 3.57
CA ARG A 88 -14.55 -10.42 3.68
C ARG A 88 -15.77 -11.32 3.76
N GLN A 89 -15.87 -12.31 2.87
CA GLN A 89 -17.01 -13.23 2.82
C GLN A 89 -17.16 -14.06 4.10
N ARG A 90 -16.04 -14.44 4.75
CA ARG A 90 -16.06 -15.15 6.04
C ARG A 90 -16.16 -14.23 7.26
N GLY A 91 -16.24 -12.92 7.09
CA GLY A 91 -16.30 -11.95 8.18
C GLY A 91 -15.02 -11.83 9.01
N ALA A 92 -13.86 -12.25 8.49
CA ALA A 92 -12.60 -12.20 9.22
C ALA A 92 -11.95 -10.80 9.23
N VAL A 93 -12.41 -9.90 8.37
CA VAL A 93 -11.84 -8.56 8.19
C VAL A 93 -12.96 -7.53 8.10
N GLU A 94 -12.87 -6.51 8.96
CA GLU A 94 -13.70 -5.31 8.88
C GLU A 94 -13.32 -4.48 7.65
N PHE A 95 -14.30 -3.80 7.04
CA PHE A 95 -14.05 -2.96 5.89
C PHE A 95 -14.69 -1.60 6.04
N THR A 96 -13.87 -0.56 5.96
CA THR A 96 -14.30 0.84 5.84
C THR A 96 -14.12 1.24 4.39
N GLU A 97 -15.22 1.17 3.64
CA GLU A 97 -15.24 1.38 2.20
C GLU A 97 -15.40 2.87 1.90
N TYR A 98 -14.53 3.45 1.08
CA TYR A 98 -14.67 4.85 0.65
C TYR A 98 -14.95 4.92 -0.85
N ASP A 99 -15.54 6.02 -1.31
CA ASP A 99 -15.30 6.41 -2.70
C ASP A 99 -13.82 6.80 -2.88
N GLU A 100 -13.28 6.59 -4.07
CA GLU A 100 -11.87 6.86 -4.39
C GLU A 100 -11.47 8.33 -4.13
N GLY A 101 -12.33 9.27 -4.51
CA GLY A 101 -12.15 10.69 -4.27
C GLY A 101 -12.31 11.06 -2.79
N MET A 102 -13.21 10.39 -2.06
CA MET A 102 -13.28 10.51 -0.60
C MET A 102 -11.97 10.06 0.05
N PHE A 103 -11.44 8.90 -0.35
CA PHE A 103 -10.20 8.38 0.20
C PHE A 103 -9.02 9.34 -0.04
N MET A 104 -8.91 9.88 -1.25
CA MET A 104 -7.91 10.93 -1.57
C MET A 104 -8.07 12.15 -0.67
N PHE A 105 -9.30 12.63 -0.44
CA PHE A 105 -9.57 13.76 0.45
C PHE A 105 -9.25 13.45 1.92
N GLY A 106 -9.47 12.21 2.36
CA GLY A 106 -9.05 11.76 3.69
C GLY A 106 -7.53 11.80 3.87
N LEU A 107 -6.77 11.36 2.85
CA LEU A 107 -5.30 11.47 2.85
C LEU A 107 -4.84 12.94 2.80
N LEU A 108 -5.48 13.79 1.98
CA LEU A 108 -5.19 15.22 1.91
C LEU A 108 -5.46 15.91 3.25
N ALA A 109 -6.59 15.60 3.91
CA ALA A 109 -6.91 16.14 5.22
C ALA A 109 -5.82 15.78 6.24
N ALA A 110 -5.40 14.51 6.27
CA ALA A 110 -4.31 14.06 7.15
C ALA A 110 -2.97 14.74 6.84
N ALA A 111 -2.57 14.77 5.57
CA ALA A 111 -1.32 15.40 5.11
C ALA A 111 -1.24 16.90 5.45
N HIS A 112 -2.39 17.59 5.47
CA HIS A 112 -2.49 19.01 5.84
C HIS A 112 -2.85 19.25 7.30
N ARG A 113 -3.00 18.19 8.12
CA ARG A 113 -3.40 18.26 9.53
C ARG A 113 -4.74 18.95 9.74
N LEU A 114 -5.66 18.76 8.80
CA LEU A 114 -7.06 19.17 8.89
C LEU A 114 -7.90 18.02 9.45
N PRO A 115 -8.95 18.28 10.24
CA PRO A 115 -9.79 17.21 10.80
C PRO A 115 -10.63 16.48 9.74
N PHE A 116 -11.00 17.18 8.67
CA PHE A 116 -11.76 16.64 7.54
C PHE A 116 -11.60 17.54 6.30
N LEU A 117 -12.01 17.03 5.14
CA LEU A 117 -12.24 17.82 3.93
C LEU A 117 -13.68 17.58 3.38
N PRO A 118 -14.37 18.63 2.91
CA PRO A 118 -15.70 18.49 2.34
C PRO A 118 -15.67 17.90 0.93
N THR A 119 -16.55 16.95 0.60
CA THR A 119 -16.71 16.42 -0.77
C THR A 119 -18.15 16.04 -1.08
N ARG A 120 -18.52 16.11 -2.36
CA ARG A 120 -19.81 15.62 -2.85
C ARG A 120 -19.85 14.09 -2.95
N ALA A 121 -18.69 13.48 -3.19
CA ALA A 121 -18.57 12.04 -3.31
C ALA A 121 -19.12 11.34 -2.05
N GLY A 122 -19.82 10.22 -2.26
CA GLY A 122 -20.54 9.50 -1.21
C GLY A 122 -22.00 9.89 -1.05
N LEU A 123 -22.40 11.16 -1.29
CA LEU A 123 -23.80 11.56 -1.22
C LEU A 123 -24.65 10.84 -2.27
N GLY A 124 -25.82 10.34 -1.87
CA GLY A 124 -26.72 9.58 -2.75
C GLY A 124 -26.26 8.15 -3.06
N SER A 125 -25.10 7.73 -2.55
CA SER A 125 -24.61 6.36 -2.63
C SER A 125 -24.79 5.60 -1.31
N ASP A 126 -24.49 4.30 -1.32
CA ASP A 126 -24.48 3.48 -0.11
C ASP A 126 -23.28 3.73 0.80
N VAL A 127 -22.26 4.49 0.39
CA VAL A 127 -21.05 4.75 1.20
C VAL A 127 -21.41 5.34 2.58
N MET A 128 -22.40 6.22 2.64
CA MET A 128 -22.88 6.82 3.89
C MET A 128 -23.61 5.80 4.78
N ARG A 129 -24.29 4.81 4.17
CA ARG A 129 -25.00 3.74 4.88
C ARG A 129 -24.04 2.71 5.45
N VAL A 130 -23.02 2.32 4.69
CA VAL A 130 -22.04 1.30 5.11
C VAL A 130 -20.96 1.86 6.04
N ASN A 131 -20.78 3.19 6.09
CA ASN A 131 -19.92 3.87 7.05
C ASN A 131 -20.73 4.81 7.95
N PRO A 132 -21.43 4.29 8.97
CA PRO A 132 -22.30 5.10 9.84
C PRO A 132 -21.53 6.13 10.69
N GLY A 133 -20.19 6.11 10.67
CA GLY A 133 -19.34 7.14 11.28
C GLY A 133 -19.20 8.41 10.45
N LEU A 134 -19.52 8.40 9.16
CA LEU A 134 -19.44 9.60 8.31
C LEU A 134 -20.49 10.64 8.70
N ARG A 135 -20.13 11.91 8.54
CA ARG A 135 -20.97 13.06 8.86
C ARG A 135 -20.96 14.05 7.69
N THR A 136 -21.93 14.94 7.67
CA THR A 136 -21.99 16.05 6.72
C THR A 136 -21.53 17.35 7.36
N VAL A 137 -21.21 18.33 6.51
CA VAL A 137 -20.92 19.71 6.89
C VAL A 137 -21.66 20.64 5.93
N ARG A 138 -22.26 21.69 6.47
CA ARG A 138 -22.95 22.71 5.69
C ARG A 138 -22.04 23.91 5.44
N SER A 139 -22.00 24.37 4.19
CA SER A 139 -21.31 25.57 3.75
C SER A 139 -21.80 26.79 4.55
N PRO A 140 -20.91 27.64 5.08
CA PRO A 140 -21.31 28.88 5.74
C PRO A 140 -21.63 30.02 4.75
N TYR A 141 -21.51 29.78 3.43
CA TYR A 141 -21.73 30.78 2.38
C TYR A 141 -23.16 30.73 1.82
N GLU A 142 -23.48 31.61 0.86
CA GLU A 142 -24.85 31.76 0.33
C GLU A 142 -25.41 30.48 -0.32
N ASP A 143 -24.56 29.65 -0.93
CA ASP A 143 -24.97 28.35 -1.52
C ASP A 143 -25.56 27.38 -0.48
N GLN A 144 -25.14 27.51 0.79
CA GLN A 144 -25.57 26.69 1.92
C GLN A 144 -25.50 25.17 1.65
N GLU A 145 -24.57 24.76 0.78
CA GLU A 145 -24.46 23.38 0.31
C GLU A 145 -24.05 22.43 1.45
N GLU A 146 -24.68 21.25 1.49
CA GLU A 146 -24.33 20.19 2.44
C GLU A 146 -23.48 19.12 1.74
N LEU A 147 -22.28 18.87 2.27
CA LEU A 147 -21.27 17.95 1.71
C LEU A 147 -20.86 16.91 2.75
N VAL A 148 -20.29 15.79 2.32
CA VAL A 148 -19.67 14.83 3.25
C VAL A 148 -18.41 15.44 3.85
N ALA A 149 -18.27 15.40 5.17
CA ALA A 149 -17.04 15.74 5.88
C ALA A 149 -16.18 14.47 6.01
N VAL A 150 -15.28 14.23 5.05
CA VAL A 150 -14.43 13.03 5.07
C VAL A 150 -13.33 13.21 6.11
N PRO A 151 -13.25 12.35 7.14
CA PRO A 151 -12.26 12.50 8.19
C PRO A 151 -10.84 12.27 7.67
N ALA A 152 -9.86 12.87 8.34
CA ALA A 152 -8.45 12.60 8.07
C ALA A 152 -8.10 11.11 8.24
N LEU A 153 -7.44 10.54 7.24
CA LEU A 153 -6.89 9.18 7.28
C LEU A 153 -5.46 9.22 7.85
N THR A 154 -5.34 9.49 9.15
CA THR A 154 -4.03 9.47 9.84
C THR A 154 -3.57 8.04 10.07
N MET A 155 -2.26 7.82 9.96
CA MET A 155 -1.65 6.49 10.06
C MET A 155 -0.45 6.54 11.02
N ASP A 156 -0.17 5.42 11.67
CA ASP A 156 1.04 5.31 12.50
C ASP A 156 2.28 5.25 11.61
N VAL A 157 2.18 4.47 10.52
CA VAL A 157 3.26 4.23 9.57
C VAL A 157 2.74 4.25 8.14
N ALA A 158 3.52 4.81 7.21
CA ALA A 158 3.34 4.64 5.77
C ALA A 158 4.50 3.86 5.16
N LEU A 159 4.19 2.97 4.22
CA LEU A 159 5.13 2.21 3.40
C LEU A 159 4.91 2.59 1.94
N VAL A 160 5.95 3.08 1.27
CA VAL A 160 5.90 3.45 -0.15
C VAL A 160 7.08 2.86 -0.91
N HIS A 161 6.95 2.76 -2.23
CA HIS A 161 7.98 2.20 -3.10
C HIS A 161 8.32 3.17 -4.24
N MET A 162 9.61 3.45 -4.42
CA MET A 162 10.12 4.43 -5.39
C MET A 162 11.13 3.78 -6.33
N ASP A 163 11.22 4.27 -7.56
CA ASP A 163 12.22 3.77 -8.51
C ASP A 163 13.65 4.10 -8.05
N VAL A 164 13.86 5.31 -7.54
CA VAL A 164 15.17 5.74 -7.02
C VAL A 164 14.99 6.53 -5.73
N ALA A 165 15.81 6.27 -4.72
CA ALA A 165 15.85 7.08 -3.52
C ALA A 165 17.29 7.40 -3.10
N ASP A 166 17.49 8.53 -2.41
CA ASP A 166 18.78 8.84 -1.81
C ASP A 166 18.87 8.38 -0.35
N THR A 167 20.10 8.29 0.18
CA THR A 167 20.34 7.90 1.58
C THR A 167 19.79 8.89 2.63
N ARG A 168 19.16 9.99 2.21
CA ARG A 168 18.51 10.99 3.07
C ARG A 168 16.99 10.91 3.06
N GLY A 169 16.39 10.04 2.25
CA GLY A 169 14.92 9.90 2.19
C GLY A 169 14.23 10.72 1.10
N ASN A 170 14.97 11.31 0.15
CA ASN A 170 14.32 11.83 -1.05
C ASN A 170 14.04 10.67 -2.01
N GLY A 171 12.82 10.58 -2.53
CA GLY A 171 12.36 9.50 -3.40
C GLY A 171 11.81 10.03 -4.72
N ARG A 172 12.13 9.33 -5.80
CA ARG A 172 11.76 9.66 -7.16
C ARG A 172 11.01 8.49 -7.79
N TYR A 173 9.90 8.80 -8.45
CA TYR A 173 9.25 7.87 -9.37
C TYR A 173 9.67 8.16 -10.82
N LEU A 174 9.70 7.12 -11.65
CA LEU A 174 10.03 7.17 -13.08
C LEU A 174 8.87 6.67 -13.96
N GLY A 175 7.91 5.96 -13.37
CA GLY A 175 6.68 5.54 -14.05
C GLY A 175 5.77 6.71 -14.45
N PRO A 176 4.67 6.42 -15.17
CA PRO A 176 3.78 7.45 -15.72
C PRO A 176 2.95 8.18 -14.65
N ASP A 177 2.84 7.62 -13.44
CA ASP A 177 1.94 8.09 -12.40
C ASP A 177 2.64 8.16 -11.02
N PRO A 178 2.54 9.28 -10.29
CA PRO A 178 3.02 9.39 -8.91
C PRO A 178 2.16 8.61 -7.90
N TYR A 179 0.94 8.23 -8.26
CA TYR A 179 -0.10 7.78 -7.34
C TYR A 179 -0.27 8.77 -6.18
N MET A 180 -0.52 8.29 -4.96
CA MET A 180 -0.73 9.10 -3.76
C MET A 180 0.41 8.91 -2.74
N ASP A 181 1.58 8.45 -3.19
CA ASP A 181 2.68 8.06 -2.30
C ASP A 181 3.20 9.22 -1.44
N ASP A 182 3.20 10.45 -1.96
CA ASP A 182 3.55 11.63 -1.18
C ASP A 182 2.51 11.95 -0.10
N LEU A 183 1.22 11.73 -0.38
CA LEU A 183 0.16 11.90 0.60
C LEU A 183 0.26 10.86 1.71
N PHE A 184 0.55 9.60 1.38
CA PHE A 184 0.84 8.57 2.38
C PHE A 184 2.01 8.97 3.27
N ALA A 185 3.12 9.43 2.68
CA ALA A 185 4.29 9.86 3.41
C ALA A 185 4.00 11.04 4.35
N LYS A 186 3.17 12.00 3.93
CA LYS A 186 2.80 13.19 4.72
C LYS A 186 1.76 12.89 5.81
N ALA A 187 0.87 11.92 5.58
CA ALA A 187 -0.26 11.61 6.46
C ALA A 187 0.11 10.66 7.62
N ALA A 188 1.26 10.00 7.58
CA ALA A 188 1.71 9.08 8.62
C ALA A 188 2.64 9.73 9.66
N GLY A 189 2.65 9.18 10.88
CA GLY A 189 3.62 9.56 11.92
C GLY A 189 5.06 9.17 11.57
N ARG A 190 5.25 8.06 10.85
CA ARG A 190 6.54 7.62 10.27
C ARG A 190 6.33 7.15 8.83
N CYS A 191 7.31 7.34 7.96
CA CYS A 191 7.27 6.82 6.60
C CYS A 191 8.56 6.06 6.27
N PHE A 192 8.40 4.88 5.67
CA PHE A 192 9.49 4.08 5.16
C PHE A 192 9.39 3.94 3.64
N VAL A 193 10.49 4.25 2.96
CA VAL A 193 10.61 4.19 1.50
C VAL A 193 11.44 2.96 1.15
N SER A 194 10.85 2.03 0.42
CA SER A 194 11.62 1.02 -0.32
C SER A 194 11.96 1.57 -1.71
N CYS A 195 13.10 1.20 -2.28
CA CYS A 195 13.44 1.61 -3.64
C CYS A 195 14.15 0.54 -4.46
N GLU A 196 14.06 0.64 -5.78
CA GLU A 196 14.79 -0.24 -6.70
C GLU A 196 16.30 0.05 -6.70
N ARG A 197 16.65 1.33 -6.60
CA ARG A 197 18.05 1.77 -6.56
C ARG A 197 18.26 2.88 -5.55
N MET A 198 19.29 2.76 -4.74
CA MET A 198 19.72 3.77 -3.80
C MET A 198 20.92 4.56 -4.36
N VAL A 199 20.90 5.88 -4.15
CA VAL A 199 21.96 6.78 -4.63
C VAL A 199 22.44 7.71 -3.52
N ARG A 200 23.57 8.40 -3.73
CA ARG A 200 24.02 9.41 -2.76
C ARG A 200 23.20 10.69 -2.91
N PRO A 201 23.13 11.52 -1.85
CA PRO A 201 22.46 12.80 -1.93
C PRO A 201 23.06 13.68 -3.04
N GLY A 202 22.21 14.21 -3.91
CA GLY A 202 22.62 14.99 -5.08
C GLY A 202 22.74 14.20 -6.38
N GLU A 203 22.57 12.87 -6.35
CA GLU A 203 22.63 11.99 -7.53
C GLU A 203 21.23 11.55 -8.02
N LEU A 204 20.17 12.21 -7.54
CA LEU A 204 18.79 11.99 -8.02
C LEU A 204 18.53 12.82 -9.28
N ASP A 205 19.01 12.33 -10.42
CA ASP A 205 18.84 12.96 -11.73
C ASP A 205 17.41 12.86 -12.27
N GLY A 206 16.98 13.85 -13.06
CA GLY A 206 15.69 13.90 -13.74
C GLY A 206 14.80 15.10 -13.37
N PRO A 207 13.60 15.23 -13.97
CA PRO A 207 12.72 16.38 -13.77
C PRO A 207 12.33 16.58 -12.29
N PRO A 208 12.41 17.80 -11.72
CA PRO A 208 12.10 18.02 -10.31
C PRO A 208 10.70 17.58 -9.87
N GLN A 209 9.73 17.56 -10.79
CA GLN A 209 8.35 17.16 -10.55
C GLN A 209 8.23 15.69 -10.15
N THR A 210 9.20 14.85 -10.53
CA THR A 210 9.19 13.43 -10.16
C THR A 210 9.88 13.14 -8.82
N LEU A 211 10.50 14.15 -8.19
CA LEU A 211 10.96 14.11 -6.79
C LEU A 211 9.75 14.22 -5.86
N LEU A 212 8.97 13.15 -5.80
CA LEU A 212 7.67 13.09 -5.17
C LEU A 212 7.77 13.05 -3.64
N VAL A 213 8.71 12.26 -3.10
CA VAL A 213 8.88 12.06 -1.67
C VAL A 213 10.08 12.87 -1.17
N SER A 214 9.85 13.66 -0.12
CA SER A 214 10.88 14.51 0.49
C SER A 214 11.40 13.91 1.78
N ARG A 215 12.71 14.07 2.05
CA ARG A 215 13.36 13.73 3.32
C ARG A 215 12.67 14.25 4.58
N MET A 216 11.84 15.30 4.47
CA MET A 216 11.11 15.86 5.61
C MET A 216 10.04 14.92 6.17
N HIS A 217 9.56 13.98 5.34
CA HIS A 217 8.48 13.07 5.70
C HIS A 217 8.99 11.62 5.85
N VAL A 218 10.28 11.36 5.66
CA VAL A 218 10.83 9.99 5.62
C VAL A 218 11.64 9.69 6.88
N THR A 219 11.30 8.57 7.50
CA THR A 219 11.97 8.02 8.68
C THR A 219 13.08 7.05 8.31
N GLY A 220 12.87 6.24 7.27
CA GLY A 220 13.85 5.25 6.82
C GLY A 220 13.76 4.93 5.33
N VAL A 221 14.88 4.52 4.74
CA VAL A 221 15.01 4.09 3.34
C VAL A 221 15.69 2.73 3.26
N VAL A 222 15.18 1.86 2.40
CA VAL A 222 15.79 0.55 2.12
C VAL A 222 15.85 0.30 0.61
N GLU A 223 16.96 -0.26 0.13
CA GLU A 223 17.08 -0.73 -1.25
C GLU A 223 16.57 -2.17 -1.34
N THR A 224 15.57 -2.39 -2.19
CA THR A 224 14.96 -3.69 -2.46
C THR A 224 14.77 -3.80 -3.97
N PRO A 225 15.83 -4.16 -4.74
CA PRO A 225 15.70 -4.38 -6.18
C PRO A 225 14.73 -5.54 -6.43
N GLY A 226 13.75 -5.37 -7.32
CA GLY A 226 12.66 -6.33 -7.46
C GLY A 226 11.54 -6.16 -6.41
N GLY A 227 11.67 -5.21 -5.49
CA GLY A 227 10.86 -5.16 -4.26
C GLY A 227 9.39 -4.84 -4.49
N GLY A 228 9.03 -4.23 -5.62
CA GLY A 228 7.63 -4.08 -6.03
C GLY A 228 7.02 -5.28 -6.76
N HIS A 229 7.80 -6.32 -7.06
CA HIS A 229 7.29 -7.53 -7.72
C HIS A 229 6.17 -8.19 -6.88
N PHE A 230 5.06 -8.62 -7.48
CA PHE A 230 4.77 -8.76 -8.92
C PHE A 230 4.00 -7.60 -9.55
N THR A 231 3.93 -6.44 -8.89
CA THR A 231 3.17 -5.27 -9.37
C THR A 231 3.89 -4.50 -10.47
N ASP A 232 3.15 -3.67 -11.22
CA ASP A 232 3.74 -2.83 -12.27
C ASP A 232 4.62 -1.72 -11.67
N ARG A 233 5.87 -1.60 -12.12
CA ARG A 233 6.83 -0.57 -11.69
C ARG A 233 7.27 0.34 -12.85
N GLY A 234 6.50 0.41 -13.94
CA GLY A 234 6.86 1.14 -15.16
C GLY A 234 7.47 0.27 -16.26
N GLU A 235 7.82 -0.97 -15.93
CA GLU A 235 8.32 -2.01 -16.87
C GLU A 235 7.25 -3.06 -17.19
N GLY A 236 6.03 -2.87 -16.67
CA GLY A 236 4.95 -3.84 -16.77
C GLY A 236 4.82 -4.71 -15.52
N ARG A 237 3.65 -5.34 -15.39
CA ARG A 237 3.32 -6.28 -14.32
C ARG A 237 3.74 -7.70 -14.70
N ASP A 238 4.22 -8.49 -13.74
CA ASP A 238 4.34 -9.94 -13.95
C ASP A 238 2.96 -10.59 -13.89
N GLU A 239 2.26 -10.56 -15.02
CA GLU A 239 0.91 -11.10 -15.15
C GLU A 239 0.86 -12.63 -15.00
N ALA A 240 1.96 -13.32 -15.30
CA ALA A 240 2.03 -14.76 -15.11
C ALA A 240 2.06 -15.11 -13.62
N PHE A 241 2.97 -14.45 -12.88
CA PHE A 241 3.07 -14.64 -11.44
C PHE A 241 1.82 -14.16 -10.71
N GLN A 242 1.21 -13.04 -11.13
CA GLN A 242 -0.05 -12.57 -10.56
C GLN A 242 -1.18 -13.59 -10.72
N ARG A 243 -1.29 -14.26 -11.89
CA ARG A 243 -2.27 -15.33 -12.09
C ARG A 243 -1.95 -16.55 -11.22
N HIS A 244 -0.69 -16.90 -11.07
CA HIS A 244 -0.26 -17.99 -10.19
C HIS A 244 -0.62 -17.72 -8.72
N TYR A 245 -0.33 -16.51 -8.23
CA TYR A 245 -0.77 -16.01 -6.93
C TYR A 245 -2.30 -16.09 -6.78
N ALA A 246 -3.06 -15.53 -7.72
CA ALA A 246 -4.51 -15.49 -7.61
C ALA A 246 -5.14 -16.89 -7.65
N ALA A 247 -4.57 -17.84 -8.41
CA ALA A 247 -5.00 -19.22 -8.46
C ALA A 247 -4.76 -19.97 -7.14
N SER A 248 -3.68 -19.63 -6.41
CA SER A 248 -3.37 -20.25 -5.11
C SER A 248 -4.46 -19.99 -4.06
N ALA A 249 -5.26 -18.92 -4.21
CA ALA A 249 -6.34 -18.58 -3.29
C ALA A 249 -7.57 -19.51 -3.37
N ALA A 250 -7.68 -20.34 -4.41
CA ALA A 250 -8.84 -21.20 -4.63
C ALA A 250 -8.87 -22.43 -3.71
N ASP A 251 -7.72 -22.85 -3.19
CA ASP A 251 -7.55 -24.07 -2.44
C ASP A 251 -6.53 -23.89 -1.29
N PRO A 252 -6.83 -24.30 -0.04
CA PRO A 252 -5.90 -24.16 1.08
C PRO A 252 -4.56 -24.86 0.88
N GLU A 253 -4.51 -26.01 0.20
CA GLU A 253 -3.24 -26.72 -0.07
C GLU A 253 -2.42 -25.95 -1.11
N ALA A 254 -3.05 -25.44 -2.17
CA ALA A 254 -2.40 -24.58 -3.15
C ALA A 254 -1.83 -23.29 -2.53
N TRP A 255 -2.57 -22.65 -1.61
CA TRP A 255 -2.05 -21.50 -0.86
C TRP A 255 -0.88 -21.88 0.03
N ALA A 256 -0.96 -23.01 0.75
CA ALA A 256 0.12 -23.48 1.60
C ALA A 256 1.40 -23.74 0.79
N ALA A 257 1.30 -24.38 -0.37
CA ALA A 257 2.42 -24.60 -1.27
C ALA A 257 3.00 -23.29 -1.83
N PHE A 258 2.15 -22.34 -2.21
CA PHE A 258 2.59 -21.01 -2.64
C PHE A 258 3.34 -20.27 -1.53
N ALA A 259 2.77 -20.26 -0.32
CA ALA A 259 3.36 -19.61 0.83
C ALA A 259 4.68 -20.25 1.24
N ASP A 260 4.76 -21.58 1.24
CA ASP A 260 5.99 -22.32 1.55
C ASP A 260 7.13 -21.94 0.60
N ARG A 261 6.83 -21.94 -0.71
CA ARG A 261 7.81 -21.64 -1.76
C ARG A 261 8.24 -20.17 -1.79
N PHE A 262 7.29 -19.24 -1.70
CA PHE A 262 7.56 -17.82 -2.00
C PHE A 262 7.59 -16.91 -0.77
N LEU A 263 7.04 -17.33 0.37
CA LEU A 263 6.81 -16.45 1.52
C LEU A 263 7.51 -16.91 2.81
N SER A 264 8.19 -18.06 2.81
CA SER A 264 8.92 -18.58 3.98
C SER A 264 10.30 -17.96 4.21
N GLY A 265 10.97 -17.54 3.14
CA GLY A 265 12.32 -16.95 3.18
C GLY A 265 12.30 -15.41 3.21
N ASP A 266 13.49 -14.80 3.26
CA ASP A 266 13.65 -13.35 3.14
C ASP A 266 13.37 -12.84 1.71
N GLU A 267 13.62 -11.56 1.46
CA GLU A 267 13.39 -10.99 0.14
C GLU A 267 14.30 -11.59 -0.95
N ALA A 268 15.54 -11.95 -0.63
CA ALA A 268 16.45 -12.57 -1.59
C ALA A 268 15.94 -13.97 -1.99
N ALA A 269 15.49 -14.77 -1.01
CA ALA A 269 14.90 -16.07 -1.25
C ALA A 269 13.63 -15.99 -2.11
N TYR A 270 12.79 -14.96 -1.91
CA TYR A 270 11.65 -14.72 -2.77
C TYR A 270 12.04 -14.48 -4.23
N GLN A 271 13.01 -13.58 -4.46
CA GLN A 271 13.47 -13.25 -5.81
C GLN A 271 14.07 -14.47 -6.51
N GLU A 272 14.85 -15.27 -5.79
CA GLU A 272 15.40 -16.53 -6.32
C GLU A 272 14.30 -17.54 -6.66
N ALA A 273 13.32 -17.73 -5.77
CA ALA A 273 12.20 -18.65 -6.00
C ALA A 273 11.34 -18.24 -7.20
N VAL A 274 11.13 -16.93 -7.40
CA VAL A 274 10.43 -16.38 -8.58
C VAL A 274 11.24 -16.66 -9.85
N GLN A 275 12.55 -16.47 -9.82
CA GLN A 275 13.41 -16.74 -10.97
C GLN A 275 13.38 -18.22 -11.37
N GLN A 276 13.52 -19.13 -10.39
CA GLN A 276 13.41 -20.58 -10.61
C GLN A 276 12.02 -20.95 -11.16
N TRP A 277 10.95 -20.35 -10.63
CA TRP A 277 9.59 -20.57 -11.13
C TRP A 277 9.42 -20.13 -12.59
N ARG A 278 10.00 -19.00 -12.99
CA ARG A 278 9.97 -18.55 -14.40
C ARG A 278 10.68 -19.54 -15.31
N GLU A 279 11.85 -20.03 -14.90
CA GLU A 279 12.60 -21.05 -15.65
C GLU A 279 11.81 -22.35 -15.81
N GLU A 280 11.13 -22.82 -14.77
CA GLU A 280 10.24 -24.00 -14.80
C GLU A 280 9.05 -23.82 -15.76
N GLU A 281 8.47 -22.62 -15.81
CA GLU A 281 7.37 -22.26 -16.71
C GLU A 281 7.83 -21.99 -18.15
N GLY A 282 9.14 -22.07 -18.44
CA GLY A 282 9.73 -21.77 -19.74
C GLY A 282 9.63 -20.29 -20.12
N ARG A 283 9.76 -19.40 -19.14
CA ARG A 283 9.61 -17.94 -19.26
C ARG A 283 10.92 -17.20 -19.01
#